data_AF-A0A645EVK3-F1
#
_entry.id   AF-A0A645EVK3-F1
#
_cell.length_a   1.000
_cell.length_b   1.000
_cell.length_c   1.000
_cell.angle_alpha   90.00
_cell.angle_beta   90.00
_cell.angle_gamma   90.00
#
_symmetry.space_group_name_H-M   'P 1'
#
loop_
_entity.id
_entity.type
_entity.pdbx_description
1 polymer ?
#
loop_
_entity_poly.entity_id
_entity_poly.type
_entity_poly.pdbx_seq_one_letter_code
_entity_poly.pdbx_strand_id
1 'polypeptide(L)'
;MDVAPSVFEENNCSFNDLSFFKELYADGIRLDEGFNGQKEAHMTMNPERLKIEVNASQDTGYIDNILSYKPYKDNLITCHNFYPQRYTALSYELFMKTSKQIKKNNLKVAAFVTSQVKDAFGPWPVNDGLCTLEMHRDLPIDLQVRHLYATEVVDDILVANCYASEEELALMAKIHPGKLTIKIELQDEVSEVEKEIIFNYPHFVRGDMSEFMARSTMCRIDYKDANITPKITPAVLHRGDVCILNEKYGRYKGELHIILKDMPNEGNINLVGKVLEKEMIMLEFIQPWKPFALIK
;
A
#
# COMPACT_ATOMS: atom_id res chain seq x y z
N MET A 1 -20.90 9.08 -0.44
CA MET A 1 -21.01 10.53 -0.74
C MET A 1 -20.46 11.29 0.45
N ASP A 2 -19.55 12.23 0.23
CA ASP A 2 -19.05 13.10 1.30
C ASP A 2 -20.03 14.27 1.48
N VAL A 3 -20.49 14.49 2.71
CA VAL A 3 -21.62 15.38 2.98
C VAL A 3 -21.24 16.35 4.08
N ALA A 4 -21.03 17.61 3.71
CA ALA A 4 -20.89 18.70 4.67
C ALA A 4 -22.19 18.88 5.46
N PRO A 5 -22.14 19.25 6.75
CA PRO A 5 -23.34 19.46 7.57
C PRO A 5 -24.38 20.39 6.94
N SER A 6 -23.95 21.43 6.20
CA SER A 6 -24.84 22.37 5.51
C SER A 6 -25.76 21.69 4.49
N VAL A 7 -25.33 20.60 3.86
CA VAL A 7 -26.14 19.85 2.87
C VAL A 7 -27.38 19.23 3.53
N PHE A 8 -27.28 18.83 4.80
CA PHE A 8 -28.45 18.33 5.55
C PHE A 8 -29.48 19.44 5.76
N GLU A 9 -29.03 20.64 6.14
CA GLU A 9 -29.90 21.80 6.36
C GLU A 9 -30.57 22.26 5.05
N GLU A 10 -29.80 22.38 3.96
CA GLU A 10 -30.29 22.88 2.67
C GLU A 10 -31.32 21.95 2.01
N ASN A 11 -31.22 20.64 2.24
CA ASN A 11 -32.11 19.65 1.61
C ASN A 11 -33.23 19.17 2.55
N ASN A 12 -33.40 19.81 3.72
CA ASN A 12 -34.31 19.37 4.80
C ASN A 12 -34.11 17.90 5.20
N CYS A 13 -32.89 17.39 5.07
CA CYS A 13 -32.52 16.04 5.47
C CYS A 13 -32.20 16.03 6.97
N SER A 14 -32.66 15.01 7.67
CA SER A 14 -32.29 14.80 9.07
C SER A 14 -31.30 13.65 9.17
N PHE A 15 -30.45 13.64 10.20
CA PHE A 15 -29.66 12.45 10.53
C PHE A 15 -30.53 11.21 10.84
N ASN A 16 -31.82 11.40 11.10
CA ASN A 16 -32.80 10.34 11.30
C ASN A 16 -33.51 9.90 10.00
N ASP A 17 -33.31 10.61 8.90
CA ASP A 17 -33.93 10.32 7.61
C ASP A 17 -32.89 10.48 6.49
N LEU A 18 -32.36 9.35 6.03
CA LEU A 18 -31.35 9.29 4.99
C LEU A 18 -31.94 8.93 3.62
N SER A 19 -33.27 8.97 3.47
CA SER A 19 -34.00 8.64 2.25
C SER A 19 -33.50 9.41 1.03
N PHE A 20 -33.20 10.70 1.20
CA PHE A 20 -32.60 11.54 0.17
C PHE A 20 -31.36 10.93 -0.47
N PHE A 21 -30.40 10.46 0.32
CA PHE A 21 -29.17 9.85 -0.21
C PHE A 21 -29.46 8.52 -0.91
N LYS A 22 -30.48 7.79 -0.45
CA LYS A 22 -30.91 6.55 -1.09
C LYS A 22 -31.56 6.81 -2.45
N GLU A 23 -32.36 7.86 -2.56
CA GLU A 23 -32.97 8.29 -3.83
C GLU A 23 -31.93 8.76 -4.85
N LEU A 24 -30.79 9.28 -4.37
CA LEU A 24 -29.60 9.57 -5.19
C LEU A 24 -28.76 8.34 -5.54
N TYR A 25 -29.22 7.13 -5.19
CA TYR A 25 -28.51 5.86 -5.41
C TYR A 25 -27.16 5.77 -4.70
N ALA A 26 -26.95 6.52 -3.61
CA ALA A 26 -25.76 6.35 -2.79
C ALA A 26 -25.79 5.01 -2.05
N ASP A 27 -24.62 4.38 -1.90
CA ASP A 27 -24.44 3.21 -1.04
C ASP A 27 -24.06 3.58 0.41
N GLY A 28 -23.65 4.83 0.62
CA GLY A 28 -23.26 5.34 1.93
C GLY A 28 -22.95 6.82 1.95
N ILE A 29 -22.89 7.36 3.16
CA ILE A 29 -22.56 8.75 3.45
C ILE A 29 -21.33 8.82 4.35
N ARG A 30 -20.46 9.81 4.10
CA ARG A 30 -19.36 10.16 4.97
C ARG A 30 -19.72 11.36 5.80
N LEU A 31 -19.40 11.27 7.09
CA LEU A 31 -19.60 12.35 8.05
C LEU A 31 -18.31 13.18 8.11
N ASP A 32 -18.35 14.38 7.52
CA ASP A 32 -17.20 15.31 7.49
C ASP A 32 -16.79 15.73 8.90
N GLU A 33 -17.79 15.99 9.76
CA GLU A 33 -17.60 16.26 11.19
C GLU A 33 -18.16 15.12 12.04
N GLY A 34 -17.44 14.78 13.10
CA GLY A 34 -17.91 13.82 14.10
C GLY A 34 -18.96 14.44 15.03
N PHE A 35 -19.86 13.61 15.55
CA PHE A 35 -20.82 13.98 16.57
C PHE A 35 -20.37 13.44 17.94
N ASN A 36 -21.29 12.83 18.69
CA ASN A 36 -21.08 12.37 20.06
C ASN A 36 -20.86 10.85 20.16
N GLY A 37 -20.65 10.17 19.04
CA GLY A 37 -20.52 8.71 18.94
C GLY A 37 -21.86 7.96 18.94
N GLN A 38 -22.82 8.41 19.76
CA GLN A 38 -24.14 7.77 19.85
C GLN A 38 -24.96 7.99 18.57
N LYS A 39 -24.93 9.20 18.01
CA LYS A 39 -25.69 9.53 16.79
C LYS A 39 -25.25 8.65 15.63
N GLU A 40 -23.95 8.55 15.42
CA GLU A 40 -23.30 7.74 14.39
C GLU A 40 -23.67 6.28 14.57
N ALA A 41 -23.62 5.78 15.82
CA ALA A 41 -24.02 4.41 16.11
C ALA A 41 -25.49 4.15 15.74
N HIS A 42 -26.40 5.06 16.08
CA HIS A 42 -27.80 4.93 15.67
C HIS A 42 -28.00 5.06 14.16
N MET A 43 -27.25 5.92 13.47
CA MET A 43 -27.32 6.06 12.02
C MET A 43 -26.97 4.76 11.29
N THR A 44 -26.12 3.89 11.86
CA THR A 44 -25.84 2.57 11.25
C THR A 44 -27.07 1.65 11.17
N MET A 45 -28.12 1.94 11.93
CA MET A 45 -29.40 1.22 11.94
C MET A 45 -30.42 1.78 10.95
N ASN A 46 -30.03 2.73 10.08
CA ASN A 46 -30.93 3.35 9.11
C ASN A 46 -31.64 2.29 8.23
N PRO A 47 -32.96 2.45 7.96
CA PRO A 47 -33.74 1.50 7.19
C PRO A 47 -33.32 1.42 5.71
N GLU A 48 -32.66 2.45 5.18
CA GLU A 48 -32.14 2.53 3.81
C GLU A 48 -30.91 1.62 3.57
N ARG A 49 -30.33 1.11 4.67
CA ARG A 49 -29.11 0.28 4.72
C ARG A 49 -27.87 0.96 4.13
N LEU A 50 -27.80 2.28 4.23
CA LEU A 50 -26.65 3.07 3.83
C LEU A 50 -25.48 2.82 4.78
N LYS A 51 -24.26 2.76 4.22
CA LYS A 51 -23.03 2.77 5.02
C LYS A 51 -22.82 4.15 5.63
N ILE A 52 -22.38 4.17 6.87
CA ILE A 52 -21.94 5.35 7.61
C ILE A 52 -20.42 5.30 7.64
N GLU A 53 -19.79 6.22 6.91
CA GLU A 53 -18.35 6.38 6.86
C GLU A 53 -17.90 7.47 7.83
N VAL A 54 -16.95 7.12 8.70
CA VAL A 54 -16.38 8.04 9.68
C VAL A 54 -14.89 8.26 9.45
N ASN A 55 -14.38 9.39 9.92
CA ASN A 55 -12.98 9.77 9.76
C ASN A 55 -12.01 8.84 10.51
N ALA A 56 -11.03 8.28 9.79
CA ALA A 56 -9.99 7.39 10.33
C ALA A 56 -8.67 8.10 10.70
N SER A 57 -8.52 9.38 10.38
CA SER A 57 -7.26 10.13 10.47
C SER A 57 -6.90 10.64 11.86
N GLN A 58 -7.75 10.44 12.88
CA GLN A 58 -7.56 11.01 14.21
C GLN A 58 -7.48 9.93 15.29
N ASP A 59 -6.53 10.07 16.21
CA ASP A 59 -6.33 9.19 17.37
C ASP A 59 -6.96 9.80 18.63
N THR A 60 -8.27 10.02 18.59
CA THR A 60 -9.04 10.68 19.67
C THR A 60 -9.90 9.71 20.49
N GLY A 61 -9.89 8.42 20.16
CA GLY A 61 -10.82 7.43 20.73
C GLY A 61 -12.24 7.54 20.18
N TYR A 62 -12.47 8.37 19.15
CA TYR A 62 -13.79 8.60 18.54
C TYR A 62 -14.47 7.31 18.07
N ILE A 63 -13.74 6.42 17.40
CA ILE A 63 -14.27 5.15 16.90
C ILE A 63 -14.64 4.23 18.08
N ASP A 64 -13.80 4.16 19.12
CA ASP A 64 -14.10 3.38 20.32
C ASP A 64 -15.36 3.92 21.03
N ASN A 65 -15.54 5.25 21.05
CA ASN A 65 -16.75 5.89 21.56
C ASN A 65 -17.99 5.47 20.77
N ILE A 66 -17.97 5.52 19.43
CA ILE A 66 -19.07 5.00 18.59
C ILE A 66 -19.37 3.55 18.94
N LEU A 67 -18.34 2.70 19.00
CA LEU A 67 -18.46 1.27 19.28
C LEU A 67 -19.06 0.96 20.66
N SER A 68 -18.87 1.85 21.64
CA SER A 68 -19.45 1.71 22.97
C SER A 68 -20.99 1.73 22.95
N TYR A 69 -21.58 2.43 21.97
CA TYR A 69 -23.03 2.51 21.73
C TYR A 69 -23.58 1.40 20.82
N LYS A 70 -22.78 0.36 20.54
CA LYS A 70 -23.20 -0.86 19.81
C LYS A 70 -23.79 -0.59 18.41
N PRO A 71 -23.04 0.06 17.51
CA PRO A 71 -23.46 0.24 16.12
C PRO A 71 -23.64 -1.12 15.43
N TYR A 72 -24.43 -1.14 14.36
CA TYR A 72 -24.39 -2.23 13.40
C TYR A 72 -23.11 -2.12 12.56
N LYS A 73 -22.08 -2.86 12.97
CA LYS A 73 -20.71 -2.76 12.43
C LYS A 73 -20.61 -2.94 10.92
N ASP A 74 -21.44 -3.78 10.32
CA ASP A 74 -21.40 -3.99 8.86
C ASP A 74 -21.76 -2.71 8.10
N ASN A 75 -22.53 -1.81 8.72
CA ASN A 75 -22.87 -0.49 8.18
C ASN A 75 -21.94 0.62 8.65
N LEU A 76 -20.89 0.33 9.42
CA LEU A 76 -19.87 1.30 9.82
C LEU A 76 -18.59 1.03 9.04
N ILE A 77 -18.17 2.00 8.24
CA ILE A 77 -16.89 1.97 7.51
C ILE A 77 -16.05 3.18 7.91
N THR A 78 -14.76 3.15 7.63
CA THR A 78 -13.86 4.25 7.99
C THR A 78 -13.01 4.65 6.80
N CYS A 79 -12.76 5.94 6.64
CA CYS A 79 -11.93 6.47 5.57
C CYS A 79 -11.03 7.59 6.10
N HIS A 80 -9.75 7.52 5.76
CA HIS A 80 -8.83 8.59 6.04
C HIS A 80 -9.13 9.84 5.22
N ASN A 81 -8.78 11.01 5.74
CA ASN A 81 -8.74 12.22 4.93
C ASN A 81 -7.65 12.15 3.86
N PHE A 82 -7.84 12.94 2.81
CA PHE A 82 -6.75 13.42 1.95
C PHE A 82 -6.41 14.85 2.33
N TYR A 83 -5.22 15.30 1.94
CA TYR A 83 -4.67 16.57 2.41
C TYR A 83 -4.12 17.40 1.25
N PRO A 84 -4.88 18.43 0.80
CA PRO A 84 -4.52 19.22 -0.38
C PRO A 84 -3.26 20.08 -0.22
N GLN A 85 -2.96 20.52 1.01
CA GLN A 85 -1.79 21.32 1.31
C GLN A 85 -0.58 20.43 1.56
N ARG A 86 0.53 20.69 0.86
CA ARG A 86 1.79 19.99 1.09
C ARG A 86 2.25 20.07 2.55
N TYR A 87 2.83 18.97 3.05
CA TYR A 87 3.30 18.78 4.42
C TYR A 87 2.22 18.73 5.50
N THR A 88 0.96 18.53 5.12
CA THR A 88 -0.16 18.40 6.08
C THR A 88 -0.80 17.02 6.11
N ALA A 89 -0.42 16.12 5.19
CA ALA A 89 -0.90 14.75 5.23
C ALA A 89 -0.30 13.96 6.39
N LEU A 90 -0.89 12.79 6.67
CA LEU A 90 -0.50 12.01 7.84
C LEU A 90 0.95 11.55 7.76
N SER A 91 1.61 11.52 8.93
CA SER A 91 2.82 10.74 9.12
C SER A 91 2.49 9.24 9.05
N TYR A 92 3.47 8.44 8.65
CA TYR A 92 3.32 6.98 8.60
C TYR A 92 2.98 6.39 9.98
N GLU A 93 3.62 6.90 11.04
CA GLU A 93 3.37 6.42 12.41
C GLU A 93 1.92 6.63 12.84
N LEU A 94 1.38 7.85 12.65
CA LEU A 94 0.00 8.17 13.02
C LEU A 94 -1.00 7.34 12.20
N PHE A 95 -0.78 7.26 10.89
CA PHE A 95 -1.59 6.43 9.99
C PHE A 95 -1.62 4.96 10.43
N MET A 96 -0.46 4.36 10.72
CA MET A 96 -0.39 2.97 11.16
C MET A 96 -1.03 2.77 12.53
N LYS A 97 -0.89 3.73 13.44
CA LYS A 97 -1.51 3.68 14.77
C LYS A 97 -3.04 3.65 14.68
N THR A 98 -3.63 4.62 13.98
CA THR A 98 -5.10 4.71 13.86
C THR A 98 -5.66 3.55 13.05
N SER A 99 -5.07 3.22 11.90
CA SER A 99 -5.52 2.11 11.06
C SER A 99 -5.50 0.77 11.82
N LYS A 100 -4.42 0.47 12.57
CA LYS A 100 -4.35 -0.76 13.37
C LYS A 100 -5.40 -0.81 14.47
N GLN A 101 -5.69 0.31 15.15
CA GLN A 101 -6.77 0.36 16.14
C GLN A 101 -8.14 0.05 15.50
N ILE A 102 -8.39 0.58 14.31
CA ILE A 102 -9.63 0.33 13.56
C ILE A 102 -9.73 -1.14 13.14
N LYS A 103 -8.64 -1.71 12.59
CA LYS A 103 -8.60 -3.13 12.19
C LYS A 103 -8.80 -4.07 13.38
N LYS A 104 -8.30 -3.74 14.57
CA LYS A 104 -8.57 -4.52 15.81
C LYS A 104 -10.06 -4.63 16.14
N ASN A 105 -10.86 -3.67 15.69
CA ASN A 105 -12.30 -3.65 15.88
C ASN A 105 -13.08 -4.35 14.74
N ASN A 106 -12.38 -4.96 13.77
CA ASN A 106 -12.91 -5.58 12.56
C ASN A 106 -13.70 -4.59 11.67
N LEU A 107 -13.28 -3.34 11.64
CA LEU A 107 -13.84 -2.33 10.73
C LEU A 107 -12.96 -2.21 9.49
N LYS A 108 -13.59 -1.84 8.37
CA LYS A 108 -12.87 -1.55 7.11
C LYS A 108 -12.18 -0.19 7.18
N VAL A 109 -11.00 -0.10 6.55
CA VAL A 109 -10.22 1.13 6.43
C VAL A 109 -10.00 1.46 4.97
N ALA A 110 -10.40 2.66 4.58
CA ALA A 110 -10.11 3.24 3.27
C ALA A 110 -9.04 4.34 3.38
N ALA A 111 -8.20 4.47 2.35
CA ALA A 111 -7.19 5.53 2.26
C ALA A 111 -7.06 6.08 0.84
N PHE A 112 -6.58 7.32 0.73
CA PHE A 112 -6.46 8.02 -0.54
C PHE A 112 -5.03 8.03 -1.09
N VAL A 113 -4.93 7.82 -2.40
CA VAL A 113 -3.75 8.04 -3.24
C VAL A 113 -4.00 9.21 -4.19
N THR A 114 -2.91 9.81 -4.68
CA THR A 114 -2.97 10.93 -5.63
C THR A 114 -2.46 10.49 -7.01
N SER A 115 -3.25 10.76 -8.04
CA SER A 115 -2.80 10.77 -9.44
C SER A 115 -1.69 11.80 -9.63
N GLN A 116 -0.76 11.46 -10.52
CA GLN A 116 0.37 12.30 -10.94
C GLN A 116 0.11 13.00 -12.28
N VAL A 117 -1.12 12.88 -12.84
CA VAL A 117 -1.53 13.63 -14.03
C VAL A 117 -1.52 15.12 -13.72
N LYS A 118 -0.79 15.89 -14.53
CA LYS A 118 -0.54 17.32 -14.32
C LYS A 118 -1.81 18.16 -14.15
N ASP A 119 -2.85 17.84 -14.92
CA ASP A 119 -4.10 18.60 -14.94
C ASP A 119 -5.20 17.95 -14.07
N ALA A 120 -4.85 16.99 -13.22
CA ALA A 120 -5.79 16.43 -12.25
C ALA A 120 -6.15 17.49 -11.19
N PHE A 121 -7.44 17.65 -10.92
CA PHE A 121 -8.01 18.64 -10.02
C PHE A 121 -8.67 17.99 -8.80
N GLY A 122 -8.84 18.81 -7.75
CA GLY A 122 -9.47 18.44 -6.50
C GLY A 122 -10.72 19.25 -6.21
N PRO A 123 -11.31 19.12 -5.01
CA PRO A 123 -12.46 19.91 -4.59
C PRO A 123 -12.12 21.40 -4.40
N TRP A 124 -10.85 21.74 -4.15
CA TRP A 124 -10.40 23.11 -3.84
C TRP A 124 -9.33 23.61 -4.81
N PRO A 125 -9.13 24.94 -4.96
CA PRO A 125 -8.07 25.50 -5.81
C PRO A 125 -6.64 25.10 -5.39
N VAL A 126 -6.41 24.91 -4.09
CA VAL A 126 -5.13 24.38 -3.57
C VAL A 126 -5.13 22.88 -3.77
N ASN A 127 -4.16 22.38 -4.54
CA ASN A 127 -4.04 20.97 -4.89
C ASN A 127 -2.56 20.60 -5.13
N ASP A 128 -1.80 20.40 -4.06
CA ASP A 128 -0.41 19.93 -4.12
C ASP A 128 -0.33 18.39 -4.20
N GLY A 129 -1.37 17.75 -4.75
CA GLY A 129 -1.62 16.30 -4.65
C GLY A 129 -2.56 15.96 -3.48
N LEU A 130 -3.46 15.02 -3.70
CA LEU A 130 -4.47 14.63 -2.72
C LEU A 130 -4.21 13.21 -2.21
N CYS A 131 -3.43 13.07 -1.15
CA CYS A 131 -3.08 11.77 -0.58
C CYS A 131 -3.32 11.74 0.94
N THR A 132 -3.48 10.54 1.49
CA THR A 132 -3.60 10.34 2.95
C THR A 132 -2.25 10.42 3.66
N LEU A 133 -1.20 9.86 3.06
CA LEU A 133 0.16 9.83 3.62
C LEU A 133 1.04 10.89 2.95
N GLU A 134 1.79 11.67 3.73
CA GLU A 134 2.62 12.73 3.15
C GLU A 134 3.74 12.19 2.27
N MET A 135 4.31 11.05 2.65
CA MET A 135 5.35 10.36 1.88
C MET A 135 4.87 9.86 0.50
N HIS A 136 3.57 9.89 0.21
CA HIS A 136 3.00 9.44 -1.08
C HIS A 136 2.87 10.54 -2.12
N ARG A 137 2.93 11.81 -1.72
CA ARG A 137 2.53 12.96 -2.54
C ARG A 137 3.18 12.99 -3.93
N ASP A 138 4.47 12.70 -3.99
CA ASP A 138 5.28 12.76 -5.22
C ASP A 138 5.71 11.36 -5.71
N LEU A 139 5.09 10.30 -5.19
CA LEU A 139 5.34 8.93 -5.63
C LEU A 139 4.45 8.56 -6.82
N PRO A 140 4.93 7.70 -7.73
CA PRO A 140 4.07 7.07 -8.73
C PRO A 140 2.85 6.41 -8.07
N ILE A 141 1.67 6.56 -8.68
CA ILE A 141 0.41 6.06 -8.09
C ILE A 141 0.45 4.56 -7.82
N ASP A 142 1.12 3.78 -8.67
CA ASP A 142 1.26 2.34 -8.49
C ASP A 142 2.06 2.01 -7.20
N LEU A 143 3.09 2.79 -6.90
CA LEU A 143 3.89 2.63 -5.68
C LEU A 143 3.09 3.03 -4.43
N GLN A 144 2.28 4.08 -4.52
CA GLN A 144 1.39 4.47 -3.42
C GLN A 144 0.44 3.31 -3.07
N VAL A 145 -0.19 2.71 -4.08
CA VAL A 145 -1.11 1.58 -3.92
C VAL A 145 -0.41 0.33 -3.38
N ARG A 146 0.74 -0.05 -3.96
CA ARG A 146 1.55 -1.18 -3.47
C ARG A 146 1.97 -0.99 -2.01
N HIS A 147 2.38 0.22 -1.64
CA HIS A 147 2.73 0.54 -0.26
C HIS A 147 1.53 0.38 0.68
N LEU A 148 0.36 0.94 0.36
CA LEU A 148 -0.84 0.80 1.18
C LEU A 148 -1.24 -0.67 1.36
N TYR A 149 -1.23 -1.48 0.30
CA TYR A 149 -1.51 -2.91 0.44
C TYR A 149 -0.45 -3.64 1.27
N ALA A 150 0.83 -3.29 1.13
CA ALA A 150 1.90 -3.89 1.91
C ALA A 150 1.76 -3.64 3.43
N THR A 151 1.06 -2.57 3.83
CA THR A 151 0.77 -2.30 5.25
C THR A 151 -0.20 -3.27 5.89
N GLU A 152 -1.03 -3.96 5.09
CA GLU A 152 -2.09 -4.89 5.52
C GLU A 152 -3.17 -4.25 6.43
N VAL A 153 -3.21 -2.92 6.53
CA VAL A 153 -4.20 -2.20 7.35
C VAL A 153 -5.24 -1.43 6.53
N VAL A 154 -5.15 -1.46 5.20
CA VAL A 154 -6.08 -0.81 4.27
C VAL A 154 -6.83 -1.85 3.47
N ASP A 155 -8.14 -1.71 3.39
CA ASP A 155 -9.03 -2.57 2.61
C ASP A 155 -9.36 -1.94 1.25
N ASP A 156 -9.66 -0.63 1.24
CA ASP A 156 -10.09 0.09 0.06
C ASP A 156 -9.13 1.26 -0.25
N ILE A 157 -8.72 1.41 -1.50
CA ILE A 157 -7.82 2.49 -1.94
C ILE A 157 -8.53 3.33 -2.99
N LEU A 158 -8.58 4.65 -2.75
CA LEU A 158 -9.33 5.61 -3.56
C LEU A 158 -8.38 6.63 -4.18
N VAL A 159 -8.58 6.99 -5.44
CA VAL A 159 -7.89 8.15 -6.04
C VAL A 159 -8.64 9.41 -5.68
N ALA A 160 -8.00 10.36 -5.01
CA ALA A 160 -8.70 11.55 -4.50
C ALA A 160 -8.86 12.66 -5.54
N ASN A 161 -7.90 12.84 -6.45
CA ASN A 161 -7.95 13.84 -7.52
C ASN A 161 -8.46 13.24 -8.84
N CYS A 162 -9.13 14.08 -9.62
CA CYS A 162 -9.77 13.68 -10.88
C CYS A 162 -9.17 14.45 -12.07
N TYR A 163 -8.93 13.85 -13.22
CA TYR A 163 -9.03 12.42 -13.51
C TYR A 163 -7.64 11.79 -13.48
N ALA A 164 -7.54 10.59 -12.89
CA ALA A 164 -6.42 9.70 -13.19
C ALA A 164 -6.45 9.30 -14.67
N SER A 165 -5.29 9.01 -15.25
CA SER A 165 -5.24 8.52 -16.62
C SER A 165 -5.63 7.04 -16.69
N GLU A 166 -6.06 6.59 -17.88
CA GLU A 166 -6.29 5.15 -18.13
C GLU A 166 -5.04 4.31 -17.86
N GLU A 167 -3.84 4.87 -18.10
CA GLU A 167 -2.57 4.20 -17.78
C GLU A 167 -2.39 4.01 -16.27
N GLU A 168 -2.63 5.06 -15.48
CA GLU A 168 -2.59 5.00 -14.02
C GLU A 168 -3.60 3.98 -13.47
N LEU A 169 -4.84 4.03 -13.95
CA LEU A 169 -5.88 3.08 -13.55
C LEU A 169 -5.52 1.63 -13.93
N ALA A 170 -4.97 1.41 -15.13
CA ALA A 170 -4.52 0.09 -15.57
C ALA A 170 -3.33 -0.43 -14.74
N LEU A 171 -2.43 0.45 -14.30
CA LEU A 171 -1.35 0.08 -13.37
C LEU A 171 -1.92 -0.33 -12.01
N MET A 172 -2.85 0.45 -11.46
CA MET A 172 -3.51 0.13 -10.19
C MET A 172 -4.23 -1.23 -10.23
N ALA A 173 -4.98 -1.49 -11.31
CA ALA A 173 -5.78 -2.70 -11.47
C ALA A 173 -4.94 -4.00 -11.54
N LYS A 174 -3.65 -3.90 -11.92
CA LYS A 174 -2.74 -5.06 -12.00
C LYS A 174 -2.14 -5.44 -10.64
N ILE A 175 -2.26 -4.59 -9.63
CA ILE A 175 -1.62 -4.80 -8.33
C ILE A 175 -2.42 -5.86 -7.57
N HIS A 176 -1.72 -6.90 -7.12
CA HIS A 176 -2.30 -7.94 -6.27
C HIS A 176 -2.08 -7.60 -4.79
N PRO A 177 -3.14 -7.35 -3.98
CA PRO A 177 -3.01 -6.89 -2.60
C PRO A 177 -2.14 -7.79 -1.70
N GLY A 178 -2.21 -9.10 -1.90
CA GLY A 178 -1.46 -10.08 -1.10
C GLY A 178 0.00 -10.34 -1.51
N LYS A 179 0.51 -9.71 -2.59
CA LYS A 179 1.85 -9.99 -3.14
C LYS A 179 2.71 -8.74 -3.09
N LEU A 180 3.85 -8.80 -2.39
CA LEU A 180 4.79 -7.70 -2.37
C LEU A 180 5.44 -7.55 -3.76
N THR A 181 5.46 -6.35 -4.31
CA THR A 181 6.05 -6.09 -5.63
C THR A 181 6.99 -4.90 -5.52
N ILE A 182 8.22 -5.10 -6.00
CA ILE A 182 9.32 -4.14 -5.85
C ILE A 182 9.91 -3.86 -7.23
N LYS A 183 9.95 -2.60 -7.63
CA LYS A 183 10.54 -2.21 -8.91
C LYS A 183 12.06 -2.11 -8.80
N ILE A 184 12.75 -2.64 -9.80
CA ILE A 184 14.21 -2.71 -9.83
C ILE A 184 14.76 -2.22 -11.17
N GLU A 185 16.00 -1.75 -11.13
CA GLU A 185 16.83 -1.52 -12.31
C GLU A 185 17.83 -2.67 -12.44
N LEU A 186 17.94 -3.27 -13.62
CA LEU A 186 18.89 -4.34 -13.88
C LEU A 186 20.29 -3.77 -14.12
N GLN A 187 21.31 -4.56 -13.82
CA GLN A 187 22.66 -4.31 -14.33
C GLN A 187 22.70 -4.58 -15.85
N ASP A 188 23.68 -4.00 -16.55
CA ASP A 188 23.80 -4.15 -18.01
C ASP A 188 23.98 -5.61 -18.46
N GLU A 189 24.77 -6.38 -17.71
CA GLU A 189 25.17 -7.72 -18.10
C GLU A 189 24.33 -8.83 -17.45
N VAL A 190 23.02 -8.67 -17.25
CA VAL A 190 22.16 -9.73 -16.68
C VAL A 190 21.84 -10.79 -17.74
N SER A 191 22.08 -12.06 -17.43
CA SER A 191 21.86 -13.17 -18.37
C SER A 191 20.37 -13.50 -18.50
N GLU A 192 19.98 -14.18 -19.59
CA GLU A 192 18.57 -14.57 -19.78
C GLU A 192 18.05 -15.50 -18.67
N VAL A 193 18.90 -16.40 -18.16
CA VAL A 193 18.50 -17.25 -17.03
C VAL A 193 18.35 -16.49 -15.72
N GLU A 194 19.16 -15.47 -15.49
CA GLU A 194 18.98 -14.58 -14.33
C GLU A 194 17.71 -13.75 -14.47
N LYS A 195 17.39 -13.23 -15.66
CA LYS A 195 16.11 -12.54 -15.92
C LYS A 195 14.92 -13.46 -15.69
N GLU A 196 15.00 -14.72 -16.12
CA GLU A 196 13.98 -15.72 -15.88
C GLU A 196 13.78 -15.95 -14.37
N ILE A 197 14.88 -16.11 -13.62
CA ILE A 197 14.82 -16.23 -12.15
C ILE A 197 14.17 -14.99 -11.53
N ILE A 198 14.56 -13.78 -11.95
CA ILE A 198 14.09 -12.51 -11.36
C ILE A 198 12.59 -12.26 -11.59
N PHE A 199 12.12 -12.43 -12.83
CA PHE A 199 10.78 -11.95 -13.23
C PHE A 199 9.72 -13.05 -13.30
N ASN A 200 10.12 -14.29 -13.56
CA ASN A 200 9.17 -15.38 -13.86
C ASN A 200 9.10 -16.43 -12.75
N TYR A 201 9.89 -16.30 -11.68
CA TYR A 201 9.84 -17.21 -10.55
C TYR A 201 8.81 -16.80 -9.48
N PRO A 202 8.06 -17.75 -8.89
CA PRO A 202 7.15 -17.47 -7.78
C PRO A 202 7.91 -17.31 -6.47
N HIS A 203 8.58 -16.17 -6.29
CA HIS A 203 9.37 -15.92 -5.10
C HIS A 203 8.54 -15.81 -3.82
N PHE A 204 9.11 -16.34 -2.75
CA PHE A 204 8.72 -16.05 -1.38
C PHE A 204 9.98 -15.96 -0.52
N VAL A 205 9.89 -15.21 0.58
CA VAL A 205 10.97 -15.08 1.54
C VAL A 205 11.01 -16.33 2.41
N ARG A 206 12.17 -16.97 2.53
CA ARG A 206 12.34 -18.12 3.42
C ARG A 206 12.10 -17.74 4.89
N GLY A 207 11.52 -18.67 5.66
CA GLY A 207 11.05 -18.43 7.03
C GLY A 207 12.12 -18.06 8.07
N ASP A 208 13.31 -18.65 7.96
CA ASP A 208 14.48 -18.41 8.81
C ASP A 208 15.31 -17.21 8.31
N MET A 209 14.66 -16.04 8.21
CA MET A 209 15.22 -14.83 7.61
C MET A 209 16.32 -14.21 8.50
N SER A 210 17.47 -13.94 7.89
CA SER A 210 18.56 -13.16 8.50
C SER A 210 18.28 -11.66 8.35
N GLU A 211 18.84 -10.84 9.25
CA GLU A 211 18.79 -9.37 9.13
C GLU A 211 19.53 -8.82 7.90
N PHE A 212 20.42 -9.61 7.29
CA PHE A 212 21.25 -9.16 6.17
C PHE A 212 20.56 -9.23 4.83
N MET A 213 19.64 -10.17 4.62
CA MET A 213 19.05 -10.40 3.30
C MET A 213 17.76 -11.22 3.33
N ALA A 214 16.86 -10.88 2.42
CA ALA A 214 15.70 -11.69 2.06
C ALA A 214 16.13 -12.76 1.06
N ARG A 215 15.75 -14.02 1.30
CA ARG A 215 16.23 -15.15 0.49
C ARG A 215 15.07 -15.86 -0.20
N SER A 216 15.09 -15.89 -1.53
CA SER A 216 14.32 -16.84 -2.33
C SER A 216 15.19 -18.06 -2.61
N THR A 217 14.89 -19.17 -1.94
CA THR A 217 15.80 -20.33 -1.93
C THR A 217 15.38 -21.47 -2.85
N MET A 218 14.14 -21.48 -3.35
CA MET A 218 13.63 -22.60 -4.15
C MET A 218 14.13 -22.55 -5.60
N CYS A 219 14.40 -21.34 -6.13
CA CYS A 219 14.94 -21.18 -7.48
C CYS A 219 16.27 -21.92 -7.68
N ARG A 220 17.09 -22.10 -6.64
CA ARG A 220 18.32 -22.92 -6.74
C ARG A 220 18.07 -24.39 -7.13
N ILE A 221 16.89 -24.93 -6.81
CA ILE A 221 16.52 -26.32 -7.11
C ILE A 221 16.10 -26.41 -8.58
N ASP A 222 15.25 -25.48 -9.00
CA ASP A 222 14.68 -25.46 -10.35
C ASP A 222 15.74 -25.06 -11.40
N TYR A 223 16.68 -24.20 -11.01
CA TYR A 223 17.78 -23.72 -11.87
C TYR A 223 19.13 -24.37 -11.53
N LYS A 224 19.16 -25.53 -10.87
CA LYS A 224 20.40 -26.21 -10.47
C LYS A 224 21.34 -26.51 -11.65
N ASP A 225 20.77 -26.78 -12.83
CA ASP A 225 21.50 -27.14 -14.05
C ASP A 225 21.77 -25.94 -14.97
N ALA A 226 21.30 -24.74 -14.58
CA ALA A 226 21.56 -23.51 -15.32
C ALA A 226 23.02 -23.05 -15.17
N ASN A 227 23.52 -22.39 -16.22
CA ASN A 227 24.81 -21.72 -16.21
C ASN A 227 24.66 -20.31 -15.62
N ILE A 228 25.21 -20.11 -14.43
CA ILE A 228 25.21 -18.82 -13.72
C ILE A 228 26.67 -18.49 -13.44
N THR A 229 27.35 -18.01 -14.47
CA THR A 229 28.77 -17.73 -14.41
C THR A 229 29.07 -16.53 -13.51
N PRO A 230 30.19 -16.52 -12.78
CA PRO A 230 30.61 -15.37 -12.00
C PRO A 230 30.78 -14.11 -12.86
N LYS A 231 30.35 -12.97 -12.32
CA LYS A 231 30.45 -11.66 -12.97
C LYS A 231 31.32 -10.70 -12.18
N ILE A 232 31.70 -9.59 -12.81
CA ILE A 232 32.30 -8.46 -12.10
C ILE A 232 31.22 -7.89 -11.19
N THR A 233 31.49 -7.89 -9.89
CA THR A 233 30.56 -7.46 -8.86
C THR A 233 31.29 -6.59 -7.83
N PRO A 234 30.61 -5.64 -7.17
CA PRO A 234 31.20 -4.87 -6.09
C PRO A 234 31.68 -5.77 -4.93
N ALA A 235 32.74 -5.34 -4.24
CA ALA A 235 33.28 -6.02 -3.06
C ALA A 235 32.40 -5.86 -1.81
N VAL A 236 31.47 -4.90 -1.83
CA VAL A 236 30.46 -4.68 -0.79
C VAL A 236 29.11 -4.61 -1.48
N LEU A 237 28.15 -5.37 -0.97
CA LEU A 237 26.75 -5.30 -1.35
C LEU A 237 26.03 -4.40 -0.37
N HIS A 238 25.12 -3.58 -0.87
CA HIS A 238 24.38 -2.59 -0.09
C HIS A 238 22.91 -2.93 0.00
N ARG A 239 22.22 -2.37 1.00
CA ARG A 239 20.75 -2.47 1.09
C ARG A 239 20.11 -2.08 -0.24
N GLY A 240 19.18 -2.91 -0.73
CA GLY A 240 18.50 -2.72 -2.01
C GLY A 240 19.17 -3.40 -3.20
N ASP A 241 20.38 -3.95 -3.05
CA ASP A 241 20.98 -4.77 -4.09
C ASP A 241 20.18 -6.07 -4.27
N VAL A 242 19.92 -6.43 -5.53
CA VAL A 242 19.32 -7.70 -5.93
C VAL A 242 20.40 -8.57 -6.52
N CYS A 243 20.51 -9.77 -5.99
CA CYS A 243 21.64 -10.64 -6.20
C CYS A 243 21.22 -12.06 -6.56
N ILE A 244 22.02 -12.74 -7.38
CA ILE A 244 21.89 -14.18 -7.64
C ILE A 244 23.21 -14.87 -7.34
N LEU A 245 23.16 -15.97 -6.60
CA LEU A 245 24.35 -16.72 -6.25
C LEU A 245 24.86 -17.49 -7.47
N ASN A 246 26.14 -17.32 -7.80
CA ASN A 246 26.75 -17.92 -8.98
C ASN A 246 27.37 -19.29 -8.68
N GLU A 247 27.96 -19.91 -9.69
CA GLU A 247 28.55 -21.25 -9.61
C GLU A 247 29.62 -21.43 -8.52
N LYS A 248 30.32 -20.36 -8.12
CA LYS A 248 31.31 -20.43 -7.03
C LYS A 248 30.67 -20.68 -5.67
N TYR A 249 29.35 -20.47 -5.52
CA TYR A 249 28.62 -20.71 -4.28
C TYR A 249 28.09 -22.16 -4.14
N GLY A 250 28.48 -23.07 -5.04
CA GLY A 250 28.19 -24.50 -4.93
C GLY A 250 26.70 -24.80 -4.82
N ARG A 251 26.28 -25.46 -3.72
CA ARG A 251 24.87 -25.87 -3.50
C ARG A 251 23.85 -24.71 -3.41
N TYR A 252 24.33 -23.48 -3.30
CA TYR A 252 23.50 -22.28 -3.21
C TYR A 252 23.38 -21.54 -4.54
N LYS A 253 24.06 -22.01 -5.60
CA LYS A 253 23.94 -21.48 -6.96
C LYS A 253 22.47 -21.35 -7.36
N GLY A 254 22.07 -20.18 -7.82
CA GLY A 254 20.72 -19.88 -8.28
C GLY A 254 19.76 -19.39 -7.21
N GLU A 255 20.15 -19.25 -5.94
CA GLU A 255 19.35 -18.49 -4.97
C GLU A 255 19.31 -17.01 -5.36
N LEU A 256 18.11 -16.40 -5.27
CA LEU A 256 17.94 -14.95 -5.42
C LEU A 256 17.82 -14.29 -4.06
N HIS A 257 18.64 -13.26 -3.82
CA HIS A 257 18.67 -12.50 -2.57
C HIS A 257 18.36 -11.02 -2.82
N ILE A 258 17.65 -10.40 -1.88
CA ILE A 258 17.55 -8.94 -1.76
C ILE A 258 18.31 -8.53 -0.50
N ILE A 259 19.32 -7.69 -0.64
CA ILE A 259 20.18 -7.27 0.45
C ILE A 259 19.47 -6.23 1.31
N LEU A 260 19.52 -6.41 2.63
CA LEU A 260 18.86 -5.58 3.63
C LEU A 260 19.85 -4.81 4.52
N LYS A 261 21.07 -5.34 4.67
CA LYS A 261 22.20 -4.68 5.34
C LYS A 261 23.49 -4.92 4.57
N ASP A 262 24.38 -3.96 4.64
CA ASP A 262 25.66 -4.00 3.95
C ASP A 262 26.47 -5.25 4.35
N MET A 263 27.04 -5.93 3.37
CA MET A 263 27.86 -7.12 3.58
C MET A 263 28.96 -7.25 2.53
N PRO A 264 30.12 -7.84 2.87
CA PRO A 264 31.18 -8.10 1.91
C PRO A 264 30.75 -9.15 0.86
N ASN A 265 31.34 -9.07 -0.32
CA ASN A 265 31.14 -10.02 -1.41
C ASN A 265 32.49 -10.46 -1.98
N GLU A 266 32.70 -11.77 -2.02
CA GLU A 266 33.94 -12.42 -2.44
C GLU A 266 33.89 -12.87 -3.92
N GLY A 267 32.89 -12.41 -4.69
CA GLY A 267 32.72 -12.71 -6.10
C GLY A 267 31.95 -14.01 -6.39
N ASN A 268 31.35 -14.60 -5.37
CA ASN A 268 30.44 -15.74 -5.46
C ASN A 268 28.96 -15.33 -5.58
N ILE A 269 28.66 -14.04 -5.46
CA ILE A 269 27.33 -13.45 -5.61
C ILE A 269 27.37 -12.46 -6.77
N ASN A 270 26.54 -12.66 -7.80
CA ASN A 270 26.36 -11.71 -8.88
C ASN A 270 25.36 -10.63 -8.44
N LEU A 271 25.75 -9.36 -8.52
CA LEU A 271 24.81 -8.24 -8.50
C LEU A 271 24.06 -8.22 -9.84
N VAL A 272 22.74 -8.39 -9.81
CA VAL A 272 21.90 -8.46 -11.03
C VAL A 272 20.96 -7.26 -11.16
N GLY A 273 20.73 -6.53 -10.09
CA GLY A 273 19.93 -5.32 -10.14
C GLY A 273 19.93 -4.57 -8.83
N LYS A 274 19.24 -3.44 -8.80
CA LYS A 274 19.07 -2.59 -7.63
C LYS A 274 17.64 -2.13 -7.51
N VAL A 275 17.13 -2.12 -6.30
CA VAL A 275 15.85 -1.47 -5.97
C VAL A 275 16.00 0.02 -6.22
N LEU A 276 15.03 0.62 -6.90
CA LEU A 276 15.03 2.06 -7.16
C LEU A 276 14.92 2.83 -5.84
N GLU A 277 15.52 4.02 -5.77
CA GLU A 277 15.54 4.81 -4.53
C GLU A 277 14.12 5.04 -3.95
N LYS A 278 13.15 5.40 -4.81
CA LYS A 278 11.75 5.60 -4.39
C LYS A 278 11.10 4.31 -3.86
N GLU A 279 11.57 3.14 -4.30
CA GLU A 279 11.05 1.82 -3.95
C GLU A 279 11.64 1.27 -2.65
N MET A 280 12.67 1.91 -2.09
CA MET A 280 13.35 1.43 -0.87
C MET A 280 12.40 1.27 0.31
N ILE A 281 11.32 2.07 0.38
CA ILE A 281 10.25 1.94 1.36
C ILE A 281 9.61 0.55 1.37
N MET A 282 9.60 -0.14 0.22
CA MET A 282 8.98 -1.47 0.10
C MET A 282 9.79 -2.55 0.83
N LEU A 283 11.09 -2.32 1.09
CA LEU A 283 11.95 -3.25 1.80
C LEU A 283 11.56 -3.41 3.28
N GLU A 284 10.86 -2.43 3.86
CA GLU A 284 10.35 -2.50 5.24
C GLU A 284 9.23 -3.54 5.39
N PHE A 285 8.63 -3.97 4.28
CA PHE A 285 7.53 -4.95 4.25
C PHE A 285 7.97 -6.35 3.86
N ILE A 286 9.28 -6.56 3.68
CA ILE A 286 9.84 -7.89 3.49
C ILE A 286 9.77 -8.63 4.82
N GLN A 287 9.04 -9.74 4.81
CA GLN A 287 8.82 -10.58 5.99
C GLN A 287 8.98 -12.06 5.63
N PRO A 288 9.35 -12.92 6.60
CA PRO A 288 9.31 -14.37 6.44
C PRO A 288 7.99 -14.86 5.81
N TRP A 289 8.10 -15.79 4.87
CA TRP A 289 6.97 -16.40 4.13
C TRP A 289 6.17 -15.45 3.23
N LYS A 290 6.49 -14.17 3.17
CA LYS A 290 5.80 -13.22 2.28
C LYS A 290 6.12 -13.56 0.82
N PRO A 291 5.10 -13.79 -0.04
CA PRO A 291 5.30 -13.86 -1.48
C PRO A 291 5.73 -12.50 -2.02
N PHE A 292 6.69 -12.50 -2.95
CA PHE A 292 7.12 -11.27 -3.60
C PHE A 292 7.38 -11.47 -5.10
N ALA A 293 7.48 -10.37 -5.84
CA ALA A 293 8.00 -10.33 -7.20
C ALA A 293 8.79 -9.04 -7.43
N LEU A 294 9.73 -9.15 -8.35
CA LEU A 294 10.49 -8.02 -8.86
C LEU A 294 9.88 -7.59 -10.19
N ILE A 295 9.78 -6.29 -10.43
CA ILE A 295 9.18 -5.73 -11.64
C ILE A 295 10.11 -4.68 -12.26
N LYS A 296 9.88 -4.39 -13.54
CA LYS A 296 10.57 -3.32 -14.30
C LYS A 296 9.85 -1.99 -14.10
#